data_AF-A0A9E2X0P3-F1
#
_entry.id   AF-A0A9E2X0P3-F1
#
_cell.length_a   1.000
_cell.length_b   1.000
_cell.length_c   1.000
_cell.angle_alpha   90.00
_cell.angle_beta   90.00
_cell.angle_gamma   90.00
#
_symmetry.space_group_name_H-M   'P 1'
#
loop_
_entity.id
_entity.type
_entity.pdbx_description
1 polymer ?
#
loop_
_entity_poly.entity_id
_entity_poly.type
_entity_poly.pdbx_seq_one_letter_code
_entity_poly.pdbx_strand_id
1 'polypeptide(L)'
;IDAVSLKPAERESFAGVAMVASVPFSGLWLEAPAPTMDGRLRTRKNDASDASPEVLALQLQQDVGAMDWVRIDTAGGPADCLAAVRHALGFT
;
A
#
# COMPACT_ATOMS: atom_id res chain seq x y z
N ILE A 1 -5.64 -4.08 -7.24
CA ILE A 1 -4.29 -3.94 -7.82
C ILE A 1 -3.31 -3.94 -6.65
N ASP A 2 -2.24 -4.70 -6.72
CA ASP A 2 -1.17 -4.71 -5.72
C ASP A 2 0.09 -4.10 -6.36
N ALA A 3 0.48 -2.92 -5.88
CA ALA A 3 1.56 -2.13 -6.46
C ALA A 3 2.06 -1.09 -5.46
N VAL A 4 3.32 -0.65 -5.61
CA VAL A 4 3.92 0.40 -4.77
C VAL A 4 3.32 1.78 -5.08
N SER A 5 3.06 2.08 -6.36
CA SER A 5 2.34 3.29 -6.84
C SER A 5 2.72 4.60 -6.14
N LEU A 6 4.03 4.90 -6.09
CA LEU A 6 4.55 6.09 -5.42
C LEU A 6 4.13 7.38 -6.11
N LYS A 7 3.93 7.37 -7.44
CA LYS A 7 3.62 8.59 -8.19
C LYS A 7 2.11 8.84 -8.25
N PRO A 8 1.64 10.09 -8.08
CA PRO A 8 0.22 10.43 -8.23
C PRO A 8 -0.39 9.92 -9.55
N ALA A 9 0.32 10.09 -10.67
CA ALA A 9 -0.14 9.63 -11.99
C ALA A 9 -0.35 8.11 -12.09
N GLU A 10 0.41 7.30 -11.35
CA GLU A 10 0.20 5.84 -11.30
C GLU A 10 -1.11 5.52 -10.58
N ARG A 11 -1.39 6.21 -9.47
CA ARG A 11 -2.63 6.05 -8.70
C ARG A 11 -3.86 6.54 -9.48
N GLU A 12 -3.74 7.67 -10.17
CA GLU A 12 -4.77 8.21 -11.06
C GLU A 12 -5.09 7.25 -12.21
N SER A 13 -4.07 6.61 -12.79
CA SER A 13 -4.26 5.61 -13.85
C SER A 13 -5.15 4.46 -13.39
N PHE A 14 -5.01 4.00 -12.15
CA PHE A 14 -5.85 2.91 -11.61
C PHE A 14 -7.32 3.32 -11.50
N ALA A 15 -7.59 4.53 -10.99
CA ALA A 15 -8.93 5.09 -10.96
C ALA A 15 -9.50 5.29 -12.38
N GLY A 16 -8.66 5.70 -13.33
CA GLY A 16 -9.02 5.85 -14.74
C GLY A 16 -9.48 4.54 -15.39
N VAL A 17 -8.79 3.42 -15.11
CA VAL A 17 -9.19 2.09 -15.60
C VAL A 17 -10.57 1.71 -15.06
N ALA A 18 -10.81 1.91 -13.76
CA ALA A 18 -12.10 1.60 -13.14
C ALA A 18 -13.23 2.47 -13.69
N MET A 19 -12.95 3.76 -13.94
CA MET A 19 -13.90 4.69 -14.56
C MET A 19 -14.30 4.23 -15.97
N VAL A 20 -13.33 3.86 -16.83
CA VAL A 20 -13.61 3.34 -18.18
C VAL A 20 -14.44 2.06 -18.12
N ALA A 21 -14.15 1.18 -17.14
CA ALA A 21 -14.90 -0.05 -16.93
C ALA A 21 -16.26 0.17 -16.21
N SER A 22 -16.58 1.39 -15.79
CA SER A 22 -17.79 1.73 -15.00
C SER A 22 -17.94 0.89 -13.72
N VAL A 23 -16.83 0.62 -13.03
CA VAL A 23 -16.81 -0.09 -11.75
C VAL A 23 -16.32 0.81 -10.61
N PRO A 24 -16.77 0.58 -9.37
CA PRO A 24 -16.21 1.28 -8.21
C PRO A 24 -14.72 1.02 -8.04
N PHE A 25 -13.98 2.01 -7.55
CA PHE A 25 -12.59 1.90 -7.16
C PHE A 25 -12.39 2.41 -5.74
N SER A 26 -11.60 1.67 -4.96
CA SER A 26 -11.19 2.07 -3.62
C SER A 26 -9.68 1.92 -3.52
N GLY A 27 -8.98 3.04 -3.37
CA GLY A 27 -7.55 3.07 -3.15
C GLY A 27 -7.23 2.93 -1.67
N LEU A 28 -6.36 1.97 -1.34
CA LEU A 28 -5.86 1.72 0.01
C LEU A 28 -4.35 1.88 0.01
N TRP A 29 -3.83 2.76 0.87
CA TRP A 29 -2.41 2.98 1.06
C TRP A 29 -1.95 2.27 2.34
N LEU A 30 -1.16 1.21 2.19
CA LEU A 30 -0.66 0.45 3.33
C LEU A 30 0.64 1.06 3.84
N GLU A 31 0.68 1.41 5.12
CA GLU A 31 1.88 1.96 5.74
C GLU A 31 2.15 1.33 7.11
N ALA A 32 3.41 1.44 7.55
CA ALA A 32 3.87 1.09 8.88
C ALA A 32 5.14 1.90 9.16
N PRO A 33 5.60 1.99 10.41
CA PRO A 33 6.89 2.58 10.70
C PRO A 33 8.03 1.89 9.92
N ALA A 34 9.00 2.67 9.43
CA ALA A 34 10.12 2.15 8.66
C ALA A 34 10.87 0.98 9.34
N PRO A 35 11.14 1.00 10.66
CA PRO A 35 11.76 -0.14 11.34
C PRO A 35 10.92 -1.43 11.28
N THR A 36 9.59 -1.29 11.31
CA THR A 36 8.67 -2.43 11.20
C THR A 36 8.72 -3.03 9.79
N MET A 37 8.75 -2.20 8.75
CA MET A 37 8.86 -2.65 7.36
C MET A 37 10.21 -3.32 7.09
N ASP A 38 11.32 -2.71 7.52
CA ASP A 38 12.66 -3.28 7.39
C ASP A 38 12.78 -4.63 8.12
N GLY A 39 12.28 -4.72 9.35
CA GLY A 39 12.24 -5.97 10.10
C GLY A 39 11.48 -7.09 9.37
N ARG A 40 10.33 -6.76 8.77
CA ARG A 40 9.55 -7.73 7.96
C ARG A 40 10.36 -8.22 6.76
N LEU A 41 10.99 -7.33 6.01
CA LEU A 41 11.80 -7.69 4.84
C LEU A 41 12.97 -8.59 5.21
N ARG A 42 13.66 -8.33 6.32
CA ARG A 42 14.76 -9.19 6.80
C ARG A 42 14.31 -10.59 7.21
N THR A 43 13.06 -10.75 7.64
CA THR A 43 12.49 -12.05 8.03
C THR A 43 11.82 -12.80 6.88
N ARG A 44 11.57 -12.14 5.74
CA ARG A 44 10.99 -12.80 4.56
C ARG A 44 11.94 -13.87 4.04
N LYS A 45 11.41 -15.07 3.81
CA LYS A 45 12.07 -16.16 3.08
C LYS A 45 11.18 -16.59 1.93
N ASN A 46 11.77 -16.80 0.76
CA ASN A 46 11.09 -17.26 -0.47
C ASN A 46 10.00 -16.33 -1.00
N ASP A 47 10.22 -15.01 -0.95
CA ASP A 47 9.34 -14.06 -1.65
C ASP A 47 9.84 -13.84 -3.09
N ALA A 48 8.92 -13.84 -4.05
CA ALA A 48 9.21 -13.57 -5.46
C ALA A 48 9.29 -12.05 -5.75
N SER A 49 8.90 -11.21 -4.79
CA SER A 49 9.03 -9.75 -4.86
C SER A 49 10.49 -9.32 -4.75
N ASP A 50 10.87 -8.30 -5.53
CA ASP A 50 12.14 -7.59 -5.45
C ASP A 50 12.25 -6.64 -4.24
N ALA A 51 11.26 -6.63 -3.35
CA ALA A 51 11.26 -5.83 -2.14
C ALA A 51 12.42 -6.25 -1.21
N SER A 52 13.41 -5.37 -1.10
CA SER A 52 14.56 -5.51 -0.20
C SER A 52 14.68 -4.30 0.73
N PRO A 53 15.44 -4.39 1.84
CA PRO A 53 15.74 -3.22 2.67
C PRO A 53 16.29 -2.02 1.90
N GLU A 54 17.10 -2.26 0.87
CA GLU A 54 17.67 -1.23 0.00
C GLU A 54 16.59 -0.56 -0.85
N VAL A 55 15.69 -1.35 -1.45
CA VAL A 55 14.55 -0.82 -2.21
C VAL A 55 13.63 -0.02 -1.29
N LEU A 56 13.33 -0.53 -0.09
CA LEU A 56 12.54 0.19 0.91
C LEU A 56 13.17 1.54 1.27
N ALA A 57 14.49 1.57 1.50
CA ALA A 57 15.20 2.80 1.82
C ALA A 57 15.10 3.84 0.68
N LEU A 58 15.13 3.40 -0.58
CA LEU A 58 14.93 4.29 -1.73
C LEU A 58 13.49 4.79 -1.82
N GLN A 59 12.51 3.91 -1.59
CA GLN A 59 11.08 4.26 -1.62
C GLN A 59 10.72 5.29 -0.54
N LEU A 60 11.25 5.13 0.67
CA LEU A 60 11.01 6.05 1.80
C LEU A 60 11.56 7.47 1.58
N GLN A 61 12.48 7.64 0.64
CA GLN A 61 13.02 8.95 0.27
C GLN A 61 12.18 9.66 -0.80
N GLN A 62 11.24 8.96 -1.44
CA GLN A 62 10.43 9.54 -2.50
C GLN A 62 9.30 10.37 -1.89
N ASP A 63 9.08 11.57 -2.44
CA ASP A 63 7.84 12.30 -2.20
C ASP A 63 6.71 11.62 -2.98
N VAL A 64 5.74 11.07 -2.24
CA VAL A 64 4.58 10.40 -2.82
C VAL A 64 3.51 11.39 -3.31
N GLY A 65 3.69 12.69 -3.01
CA GLY A 65 2.73 13.75 -3.33
C GLY A 65 1.42 13.62 -2.54
N ALA A 66 0.35 14.22 -3.07
CA ALA A 66 -0.98 14.12 -2.47
C ALA A 66 -1.45 12.66 -2.42
N MET A 67 -1.97 12.25 -1.27
CA MET A 67 -2.46 10.90 -1.04
C MET A 67 -3.97 10.93 -0.82
N ASP A 68 -4.71 10.64 -1.89
CA ASP A 68 -6.18 10.62 -1.88
C ASP A 68 -6.75 9.22 -1.55
N TRP A 69 -5.88 8.25 -1.29
CA TRP A 69 -6.24 6.89 -0.87
C TRP A 69 -6.38 6.82 0.65
N VAL A 70 -7.18 5.86 1.12
CA VAL A 70 -7.34 5.64 2.56
C VAL A 70 -6.08 5.00 3.12
N ARG A 71 -5.46 5.65 4.10
CA ARG A 71 -4.28 5.11 4.79
C ARG A 71 -4.70 4.02 5.77
N ILE A 72 -4.00 2.90 5.71
CA ILE A 72 -4.20 1.74 6.58
C ILE A 72 -2.88 1.50 7.31
N ASP A 73 -2.91 1.67 8.63
CA ASP A 73 -1.79 1.25 9.47
C ASP A 73 -1.74 -0.28 9.53
N THR A 74 -0.60 -0.83 9.14
CA THR A 74 -0.35 -2.26 9.14
C THR A 74 0.57 -2.69 10.27
N ALA A 75 0.99 -1.80 11.18
CA ALA A 75 1.93 -2.10 12.25
C ALA A 75 1.45 -3.24 13.16
N GLY A 76 0.15 -3.31 13.47
CA GLY A 76 -0.49 -4.35 14.29
C GLY A 76 -0.52 -5.76 13.66
N GLY A 77 -0.18 -5.88 12.38
CA GLY A 77 -0.13 -7.15 11.67
C GLY A 77 -1.44 -7.48 10.91
N PRO A 78 -1.58 -8.72 10.39
CA PRO A 78 -2.62 -9.03 9.40
C PRO A 78 -4.07 -8.90 9.90
N ALA A 79 -4.35 -9.27 11.15
CA ALA A 79 -5.70 -9.22 11.70
C ALA A 79 -6.18 -7.78 11.89
N ASP A 80 -5.34 -6.92 12.46
CA ASP A 80 -5.62 -5.50 12.65
C ASP A 80 -5.75 -4.77 11.30
N CYS A 81 -4.86 -5.08 10.36
CA CYS A 81 -4.93 -4.58 8.99
C CYS A 81 -6.27 -4.96 8.32
N LEU A 82 -6.69 -6.22 8.42
CA LEU A 82 -7.96 -6.67 7.85
C LEU A 82 -9.15 -5.95 8.47
N ALA A 83 -9.17 -5.77 9.79
CA ALA A 83 -10.23 -5.05 10.48
C ALA A 83 -10.29 -3.57 10.02
N ALA A 84 -9.13 -2.91 9.92
CA ALA A 84 -9.04 -1.53 9.43
C ALA A 84 -9.51 -1.39 7.98
N VAL A 85 -9.13 -2.31 7.09
CA VAL A 85 -9.57 -2.32 5.69
C VAL A 85 -11.07 -2.55 5.58
N ARG A 86 -11.63 -3.52 6.32
CA ARG A 86 -13.08 -3.77 6.33
C ARG A 86 -13.84 -2.53 6.75
N HIS A 87 -13.40 -1.88 7.82
CA HIS A 87 -13.99 -0.62 8.28
C HIS A 87 -13.92 0.48 7.21
N ALA A 88 -12.74 0.68 6.60
CA ALA A 88 -12.53 1.68 5.54
C ALA A 88 -13.41 1.47 4.31
N LEU A 89 -13.72 0.21 3.98
CA LEU A 89 -14.58 -0.16 2.85
C LEU A 89 -16.07 -0.27 3.22
N GLY A 90 -16.43 -0.03 4.49
CA GLY A 90 -17.82 -0.16 4.97
C GLY A 90 -18.31 -1.60 5.12
N PHE A 91 -17.41 -2.58 5.19
CA PHE A 91 -17.75 -3.96 5.51
C PHE A 91 -17.80 -4.14 7.04
N THR A 92 -19.00 -4.38 7.58
CA THR A 92 -19.20 -4.91 8.93
C THR A 92 -18.91 -6.40 8.95
#